data_AF-A0A537YFC9-F1
#
_entry.id   AF-A0A537YFC9-F1
#
_cell.length_a   1.000
_cell.length_b   1.000
_cell.length_c   1.000
_cell.angle_alpha   90.00
_cell.angle_beta   90.00
_cell.angle_gamma   90.00
#
_symmetry.space_group_name_H-M   'P 1'
#
loop_
_entity.id
_entity.type
_entity.pdbx_description
1 polymer ?
#
loop_
_entity_poly.entity_id
_entity_poly.type
_entity_poly.pdbx_seq_one_letter_code
_entity_poly.pdbx_strand_id
1 'polypeptide(L)' 'FNVGAVTGGTDALGEVSIGTQYNGNFHTGRAVATDIVEGSARAYLNAINRAISKSTVQRVEAP' A
#
# COMPACT_ATOMS: atom_id res chain seq x y z
N PHE A 1 -7.97 -5.14 3.92
CA PHE A 1 -8.30 -4.02 3.01
C PHE A 1 -9.01 -2.97 3.83
N ASN A 2 -8.60 -1.71 3.72
CA ASN A 2 -9.26 -0.59 4.41
C ASN A 2 -9.29 0.64 3.49
N VAL A 3 -10.40 1.38 3.55
CA VAL A 3 -10.62 2.62 2.79
C VAL A 3 -11.16 3.68 3.75
N GLY A 4 -10.65 4.90 3.66
CA GLY A 4 -11.08 6.04 4.47
C GLY A 4 -11.12 7.32 3.64
N ALA A 5 -11.94 8.29 4.05
CA ALA A 5 -11.97 9.61 3.42
C ALA A 5 -10.93 10.53 4.09
N VAL A 6 -10.10 11.19 3.28
CA VAL A 6 -9.13 12.20 3.72
C VAL A 6 -9.75 13.59 3.63
N THR A 7 -10.53 13.85 2.58
CA THR A 7 -11.27 15.11 2.39
C THR A 7 -12.75 14.82 2.11
N GLY A 8 -13.61 15.85 2.18
CA GLY A 8 -15.06 15.73 1.94
C GLY A 8 -15.48 16.37 0.61
N GLY A 9 -16.66 15.96 0.10
CA GLY A 9 -17.23 16.46 -1.15
C GLY A 9 -17.13 15.47 -2.30
N THR A 10 -17.61 15.86 -3.49
CA THR A 10 -17.63 15.00 -4.70
C THR A 10 -16.22 14.62 -5.17
N ASP A 11 -15.24 15.51 -4.93
CA ASP A 11 -13.83 15.30 -5.28
C ASP A 11 -12.99 14.89 -4.06
N ALA A 12 -13.63 14.22 -3.10
CA ALA A 12 -12.97 13.73 -1.90
C ALA A 12 -11.79 12.80 -2.25
N LEU A 13 -10.64 13.04 -1.63
CA LEU A 13 -9.52 12.12 -1.65
C LEU A 13 -9.80 11.00 -0.66
N GLY A 14 -9.75 9.76 -1.11
CA GLY A 14 -9.77 8.57 -0.29
C GLY A 14 -8.37 8.03 -0.03
N GLU A 15 -8.07 7.63 1.20
CA GLU A 15 -6.90 6.81 1.53
C GLU A 15 -7.29 5.33 1.43
N VAL A 16 -6.51 4.55 0.72
CA VAL A 16 -6.64 3.09 0.62
C VAL A 16 -5.41 2.44 1.21
N SER A 17 -5.62 1.46 2.09
CA SER A 17 -4.57 0.65 2.71
C SER A 17 -4.79 -0.84 2.44
N ILE A 18 -3.78 -1.50 1.87
CA ILE A 18 -3.80 -2.92 1.52
C ILE A 18 -2.64 -3.64 2.21
N GLY A 19 -2.97 -4.66 3.00
CA GLY A 19 -2.02 -5.65 3.48
C GLY A 19 -2.03 -6.86 2.54
N THR A 20 -0.85 -7.30 2.11
CA THR A 20 -0.66 -8.52 1.32
C THR A 20 0.44 -9.37 1.93
N GLN A 21 0.34 -10.68 1.77
CA GLN A 21 1.43 -11.59 2.10
C GLN A 21 2.26 -11.84 0.84
N TYR A 22 3.59 -11.82 0.98
CA TYR A 22 4.52 -12.18 -0.09
C TYR A 22 5.71 -12.91 0.54
N ASN A 23 6.05 -14.09 0.01
CA ASN A 23 7.12 -14.94 0.53
C ASN A 23 7.05 -15.15 2.07
N GLY A 24 5.85 -15.38 2.59
CA GLY A 24 5.60 -15.59 4.02
C GLY A 24 5.58 -14.31 4.88
N ASN A 25 6.04 -13.18 4.35
CA ASN A 25 6.08 -11.90 5.07
C ASN A 25 4.85 -11.04 4.77
N PHE A 26 4.36 -10.32 5.78
CA PHE A 26 3.28 -9.35 5.61
C PHE A 26 3.81 -7.97 5.20
N HIS A 27 3.22 -7.41 4.16
CA HIS A 27 3.56 -6.10 3.63
C HIS A 27 2.31 -5.25 3.46
N THR A 28 2.42 -3.98 3.83
CA THR A 28 1.34 -3.01 3.69
C THR A 28 1.73 -1.94 2.69
N GLY A 29 0.84 -1.70 1.73
CA GLY A 29 0.88 -0.59 0.79
C GLY A 29 -0.29 0.36 1.02
N ARG A 30 -0.08 1.63 0.65
CA ARG A 30 -1.06 2.71 0.80
C ARG A 30 -1.11 3.57 -0.44
N ALA A 31 -2.24 4.19 -0.72
CA ALA A 31 -2.39 5.19 -1.76
C ALA A 31 -3.50 6.18 -1.40
N VAL A 32 -3.44 7.36 -2.00
CA VAL A 32 -4.49 8.38 -1.92
C VAL A 32 -4.98 8.66 -3.34
N ALA A 33 -6.29 8.58 -3.57
CA ALA A 33 -6.91 8.81 -4.87
C ALA A 33 -8.35 9.28 -4.70
N THR A 34 -8.89 10.00 -5.68
CA THR A 34 -10.33 10.33 -5.75
C THR A 34 -11.16 9.12 -6.18
N ASP A 35 -10.57 8.20 -6.96
CA ASP A 35 -11.17 6.94 -7.38
C ASP A 35 -10.66 5.77 -6.52
N ILE A 36 -11.58 4.99 -5.94
CA ILE A 36 -11.24 3.87 -5.05
C ILE A 36 -10.60 2.70 -5.79
N VAL A 37 -10.98 2.44 -7.04
CA VAL A 37 -10.40 1.37 -7.87
C VAL A 37 -8.95 1.72 -8.20
N GLU A 38 -8.70 2.96 -8.62
CA GLU A 38 -7.34 3.46 -8.87
C GLU A 38 -6.50 3.42 -7.58
N GLY A 39 -7.04 3.94 -6.48
CA GLY A 39 -6.38 3.93 -5.17
C GLY A 39 -6.03 2.52 -4.70
N SER A 40 -6.93 1.55 -4.92
CA SER A 40 -6.69 0.15 -4.58
C SER A 40 -5.57 -0.47 -5.43
N ALA A 41 -5.57 -0.22 -6.73
CA ALA A 41 -4.50 -0.69 -7.61
C ALA A 41 -3.13 -0.10 -7.20
N ARG A 42 -3.07 1.21 -6.94
CA ARG A 42 -1.86 1.90 -6.46
C ARG A 42 -1.39 1.38 -5.11
N ALA A 43 -2.30 1.17 -4.15
CA ALA A 43 -1.97 0.65 -2.83
C ALA A 43 -1.41 -0.78 -2.91
N TYR A 44 -1.96 -1.62 -3.79
CA TYR A 44 -1.46 -2.97 -4.03
C TYR A 44 -0.06 -2.95 -4.63
N LEU A 45 0.17 -2.15 -5.68
CA LEU A 45 1.50 -1.98 -6.29
C LEU A 45 2.53 -1.49 -5.27
N ASN A 46 2.16 -0.55 -4.40
CA ASN A 46 3.03 -0.07 -3.33
C ASN A 46 3.37 -1.18 -2.31
N ALA A 47 2.43 -2.09 -2.03
CA ALA A 47 2.67 -3.23 -1.14
C ALA A 47 3.67 -4.22 -1.76
N ILE A 48 3.52 -4.53 -3.05
CA ILE A 48 4.41 -5.43 -3.80
C ILE A 48 5.80 -4.82 -3.97
N ASN A 49 5.89 -3.54 -4.36
CA ASN A 49 7.17 -2.83 -4.46
C ASN A 49 7.92 -2.87 -3.12
N ARG A 50 7.22 -2.63 -2.01
CA ARG A 50 7.81 -2.77 -0.67
C ARG A 50 8.21 -4.20 -0.34
N ALA A 51 7.45 -5.20 -0.77
CA ALA A 51 7.79 -6.59 -0.52
C ALA A 51 9.08 -6.99 -1.24
N ILE A 52 9.23 -6.57 -2.49
CA ILE A 52 10.43 -6.84 -3.30
C ILE A 52 11.61 -5.99 -2.80
N SER A 53 11.43 -4.69 -2.54
CA SER A 53 12.51 -3.83 -2.03
C SER A 53 12.96 -4.23 -0.62
N LYS A 54 12.06 -4.59 0.30
CA LYS A 54 12.45 -5.04 1.65
C LYS A 54 13.17 -6.38 1.65
N SER A 55 12.90 -7.25 0.67
CA SER A 55 13.71 -8.47 0.48
C SER A 55 15.18 -8.16 0.17
N THR A 56 15.48 -6.98 -0.35
CA THR A 56 16.84 -6.49 -0.62
C THR A 56 17.47 -5.79 0.60
N VAL A 57 16.69 -5.02 1.37
CA VAL A 57 17.22 -4.20 2.48
C VAL A 57 17.40 -4.99 3.79
N GLN A 58 16.61 -6.04 4.04
CA GLN A 58 16.74 -6.86 5.26
C GLN A 58 18.02 -7.72 5.31
N ARG A 59 18.79 -7.82 4.21
CA ARG A 59 20.07 -8.54 4.20
C ARG A 59 21.26 -7.70 4.68
N VAL A 60 21.10 -6.38 4.86
CA VAL A 60 22.22 -5.45 5.11
C VAL A 60 22.38 -5.06 6.59
N GLU A 61 21.42 -5.42 7.45
CA GLU A 61 21.51 -5.23 8.91
C GLU A 61 21.48 -6.60 9.61
N ALA A 62 22.58 -7.32 9.57
CA ALA A 62 22.87 -8.41 10.52
C ALA A 62 24.25 -8.12 11.14
N PRO A 63 24.36 -7.86 12.47
CA PRO A 63 25.64 -7.84 13.17
C PRO A 63 26.21 -9.24 13.37
#